data_AF-B7VJB4-F1
#
_entry.id   AF-B7VJB4-F1
#
_cell.length_a   1.000
_cell.length_b   1.000
_cell.length_c   1.000
_cell.angle_alpha   90.00
_cell.angle_beta   90.00
_cell.angle_gamma   90.00
#
_symmetry.space_group_name_H-M   'P 1'
#
loop_
_entity.id
_entity.type
_entity.pdbx_description
1 polymer ?
#
loop_
_entity_poly.entity_id
_entity_poly.type
_entity_poly.pdbx_seq_one_letter_code
_entity_poly.pdbx_strand_id
1 'polypeptide(L)'
;MTLYRVIFFYMISNNHFLLSIPMSESEETSSNLSETLFVKHKQAKETSMLTQYMPSSEALLDEKREQQNSSWYRNLRRLQWVWQGVNPIEQEAVLARIASSDNSRTTDEWLDTVMGYRSGNWAYEWTKLGMQHQNRSNEKKGEEMAEELFSASLCFSIAGYPHLKNDNLAAQAQVLANAAYSEAIKHTKLIVKQIDIPYQNKKIKANLHLTKTDKPQPVVIVSAGLDSLQTDMWRLFRDYLAPKNIAMLTVDMPSIGHSAHWPLTEDSSCLHQAVLNELPNIPWVDHHKVGLFGFRFGGNAMVRLSFLEQHKLKACISLGAPIHDIFVHADKLKQMPKMHLDVLASRLGKGAVDINSLSGQ
;
A
#
# COMPACT_ATOMS: atom_id res chain seq x y z
N MET A 1 0.52 -22.35 57.59
CA MET A 1 -0.56 -23.36 57.81
C MET A 1 -1.90 -22.67 57.63
N THR A 2 -2.89 -23.41 57.11
CA THR A 2 -4.32 -23.05 56.91
C THR A 2 -4.56 -22.22 55.62
N LEU A 3 -4.99 -22.76 54.46
CA LEU A 3 -5.96 -23.79 54.03
C LEU A 3 -7.42 -23.36 54.08
N TYR A 4 -7.98 -22.90 52.96
CA TYR A 4 -9.43 -22.93 52.63
C TYR A 4 -9.57 -23.01 51.09
N ARG A 5 -9.86 -24.17 50.49
CA ARG A 5 -11.13 -24.90 50.27
C ARG A 5 -12.09 -24.26 49.24
N VAL A 6 -12.21 -24.98 48.14
CA VAL A 6 -13.11 -24.87 46.98
C VAL A 6 -14.58 -25.10 47.36
N ILE A 7 -15.51 -24.40 46.71
CA ILE A 7 -16.94 -24.80 46.64
C ILE A 7 -17.39 -24.73 45.17
N PHE A 8 -17.84 -25.88 44.66
CA PHE A 8 -18.59 -26.04 43.42
C PHE A 8 -20.10 -25.95 43.73
N PHE A 9 -20.89 -25.39 42.81
CA PHE A 9 -22.33 -25.63 42.76
C PHE A 9 -22.72 -26.18 41.40
N TYR A 10 -23.22 -27.42 41.42
CA TYR A 10 -24.00 -28.04 40.35
C TYR A 10 -25.47 -27.86 40.70
N MET A 11 -26.30 -27.46 39.73
CA MET A 11 -27.75 -27.52 39.88
C MET A 11 -28.35 -28.01 38.55
N ILE A 12 -28.93 -29.21 38.60
CA ILE A 12 -29.70 -29.85 37.53
C ILE A 12 -31.18 -29.75 37.95
N SER A 13 -32.06 -29.27 37.07
CA SER A 13 -33.44 -29.80 37.00
C SER A 13 -34.13 -29.54 35.65
N ASN A 14 -34.38 -30.64 34.94
CA ASN A 14 -35.54 -31.04 34.12
C ASN A 14 -36.34 -30.04 33.24
N ASN A 15 -36.26 -30.32 31.94
CA ASN A 15 -37.34 -30.53 30.94
C ASN A 15 -38.66 -29.75 31.02
N HIS A 16 -38.89 -28.93 29.98
CA HIS A 16 -40.20 -28.85 29.30
C HIS A 16 -40.01 -28.81 27.78
N PHE A 17 -40.67 -29.75 27.10
CA PHE A 17 -40.84 -29.82 25.65
C PHE A 17 -41.79 -28.71 25.17
N LEU A 18 -41.39 -27.94 24.16
CA LEU A 18 -42.30 -27.26 23.23
C LEU A 18 -41.67 -27.32 21.83
N LEU A 19 -42.41 -27.92 20.90
CA LEU A 19 -42.08 -28.05 19.48
C LEU A 19 -42.06 -26.69 18.79
N SER A 20 -41.00 -26.40 18.03
CA SER A 20 -41.03 -25.39 16.96
C SER A 20 -40.00 -25.73 15.87
N ILE A 21 -40.54 -26.25 14.75
CA ILE A 21 -40.17 -26.10 13.33
C ILE A 21 -38.67 -26.03 12.97
N PRO A 22 -38.14 -26.90 12.09
CA PRO A 22 -36.79 -26.75 11.55
C PRO A 22 -36.80 -25.62 10.52
N MET A 23 -36.31 -24.44 10.88
CA MET A 23 -35.81 -23.49 9.89
C MET A 23 -34.38 -23.89 9.56
N SER A 24 -34.18 -24.26 8.30
CA SER A 24 -32.87 -24.40 7.69
C SER A 24 -32.17 -23.05 7.73
N GLU A 25 -31.41 -22.78 8.78
CA GLU A 25 -30.35 -21.79 8.72
C GLU A 25 -29.24 -22.41 7.88
N SER A 26 -29.18 -21.95 6.64
CA SER A 26 -28.01 -22.12 5.79
C SER A 26 -26.79 -21.61 6.55
N GLU A 27 -25.92 -22.55 6.96
CA GLU A 27 -24.52 -22.26 7.27
C GLU A 27 -23.84 -21.76 5.99
N GLU A 28 -24.09 -20.50 5.62
CA GLU A 28 -23.14 -19.76 4.81
C GLU A 28 -21.95 -19.44 5.71
N THR A 29 -21.03 -20.40 5.75
CA THR A 29 -19.65 -20.20 6.14
C THR A 29 -19.14 -18.96 5.39
N SER A 30 -19.04 -17.84 6.10
CA SER A 30 -18.46 -16.61 5.58
C SER A 30 -17.01 -16.90 5.18
N SER A 31 -16.80 -17.22 3.91
CA SER A 31 -15.46 -17.41 3.34
C SER A 31 -14.67 -16.13 3.59
N ASN A 32 -13.54 -16.22 4.27
CA ASN A 32 -12.69 -15.05 4.50
C ASN A 32 -12.35 -14.43 3.14
N LEU A 33 -12.57 -13.11 2.97
CA LEU A 33 -12.36 -12.41 1.69
C LEU A 33 -10.97 -12.73 1.09
N SER A 34 -9.96 -12.83 1.93
CA SER A 34 -8.61 -13.24 1.51
C SER A 34 -8.58 -14.65 0.89
N GLU A 35 -9.21 -15.65 1.51
CA GLU A 35 -9.28 -17.02 0.98
C GLU A 35 -9.94 -17.03 -0.39
N THR A 36 -11.05 -16.30 -0.56
CA THR A 36 -11.78 -16.19 -1.83
C THR A 36 -10.93 -15.53 -2.92
N LEU A 37 -10.23 -14.44 -2.60
CA LEU A 37 -9.41 -13.71 -3.58
C LEU A 37 -8.21 -14.54 -4.03
N PHE A 38 -7.55 -15.28 -3.12
CA PHE A 38 -6.30 -15.99 -3.45
C PHE A 38 -6.49 -17.44 -3.92
N VAL A 39 -7.65 -18.07 -3.71
CA VAL A 39 -7.88 -19.48 -4.11
C VAL A 39 -7.65 -19.72 -5.60
N LYS A 40 -7.96 -18.73 -6.45
CA LYS A 40 -7.81 -18.79 -7.91
C LYS A 40 -6.38 -18.51 -8.39
N HIS A 41 -5.47 -18.14 -7.49
CA HIS A 41 -4.14 -17.64 -7.82
C HIS A 41 -3.00 -18.45 -7.17
N LYS A 42 -3.26 -19.70 -6.77
CA LYS A 42 -2.26 -20.59 -6.15
C LYS A 42 -0.99 -20.77 -7.01
N GLN A 43 -1.14 -20.78 -8.34
CA GLN A 43 -0.05 -20.88 -9.32
C GLN A 43 0.22 -19.54 -10.04
N ALA A 44 -0.08 -18.40 -9.41
CA ALA A 44 0.28 -17.10 -9.98
C ALA A 44 1.79 -17.02 -10.26
N LYS A 45 2.13 -16.40 -11.40
CA LYS A 45 3.52 -16.12 -11.78
C LYS A 45 4.16 -15.24 -10.71
N GLU A 46 5.38 -15.59 -10.32
CA GLU A 46 6.14 -14.87 -9.28
C GLU A 46 6.54 -13.48 -9.77
N THR A 47 6.57 -12.50 -8.85
CA THR A 47 6.72 -11.06 -9.13
C THR A 47 7.96 -10.73 -9.97
N SER A 48 9.13 -11.27 -9.62
CA SER A 48 10.39 -10.98 -10.31
C SER A 48 10.45 -11.47 -11.76
N MET A 49 9.52 -12.36 -12.15
CA MET A 49 9.40 -12.89 -13.52
C MET A 49 8.37 -12.17 -14.39
N LEU A 50 7.61 -11.23 -13.85
CA LEU A 50 6.49 -10.64 -14.56
C LEU A 50 6.96 -9.80 -15.76
N THR A 51 7.92 -8.90 -15.52
CA THR A 51 8.48 -8.03 -16.55
C THR A 51 9.27 -8.84 -17.58
N GLN A 52 8.92 -8.69 -18.85
CA GLN A 52 9.63 -9.30 -19.96
C GLN A 52 10.78 -8.39 -20.40
N TYR A 53 11.96 -8.95 -20.60
CA TYR A 53 13.15 -8.22 -21.07
C TYR A 53 13.59 -8.77 -22.43
N MET A 54 14.23 -7.93 -23.24
CA MET A 54 14.93 -8.39 -24.44
C MET A 54 16.15 -9.24 -24.02
N PRO A 55 16.58 -10.24 -24.82
CA PRO A 55 17.67 -11.15 -24.44
C PRO A 55 18.97 -10.44 -24.03
N SER A 56 19.31 -9.33 -24.69
CA SER A 56 20.48 -8.50 -24.34
C SER A 56 20.35 -7.82 -22.97
N SER A 57 19.13 -7.46 -22.58
CA SER A 57 18.84 -6.88 -21.27
C SER A 57 18.74 -7.94 -20.17
N GLU A 58 18.31 -9.15 -20.49
CA GLU A 58 18.36 -10.28 -19.56
C GLU A 58 19.80 -10.61 -19.18
N ALA A 59 20.69 -10.73 -20.17
CA ALA A 59 22.13 -10.95 -19.93
C ALA A 59 22.75 -9.86 -19.03
N LEU A 60 22.38 -8.59 -19.24
CA LEU A 60 22.82 -7.48 -18.39
C LEU A 60 22.29 -7.60 -16.95
N LEU A 61 21.06 -8.05 -16.76
CA LEU A 61 20.49 -8.26 -15.42
C LEU A 61 21.15 -9.43 -14.70
N ASP A 62 21.49 -10.50 -15.41
CA ASP A 62 22.20 -11.66 -14.87
C ASP A 62 23.60 -11.27 -14.42
N GLU A 63 24.38 -10.61 -15.28
CA GLU A 63 25.72 -10.09 -14.93
C GLU A 63 25.65 -9.19 -13.69
N LYS A 64 24.67 -8.29 -13.65
CA LYS A 64 24.48 -7.41 -12.49
C LYS A 64 24.09 -8.16 -11.23
N ARG A 65 23.26 -9.20 -11.33
CA ARG A 65 22.88 -10.01 -10.17
C ARG A 65 24.11 -10.70 -9.58
N GLU A 66 25.01 -11.21 -10.41
CA GLU A 66 26.27 -11.83 -9.96
C GLU A 66 27.22 -10.82 -9.32
N GLN A 67 27.25 -9.58 -9.80
CA GLN A 67 28.08 -8.50 -9.24
C GLN A 67 27.46 -7.87 -7.97
N GLN A 68 26.13 -7.90 -7.84
CA GLN A 68 25.41 -7.30 -6.73
C GLN A 68 25.23 -8.30 -5.58
N ASN A 69 25.83 -8.01 -4.42
CA ASN A 69 25.64 -8.78 -3.18
C ASN A 69 24.27 -8.49 -2.51
N SER A 70 23.16 -8.61 -3.24
CA SER A 70 21.80 -8.50 -2.68
C SER A 70 21.12 -9.87 -2.63
N SER A 71 20.75 -10.30 -1.42
CA SER A 71 19.96 -11.53 -1.21
C SER A 71 18.45 -11.33 -1.41
N TRP A 72 18.02 -10.16 -1.92
CA TRP A 72 16.62 -9.82 -2.09
C TRP A 72 16.40 -9.19 -3.47
N TYR A 73 15.34 -9.62 -4.15
CA TYR A 73 14.84 -8.97 -5.35
C TYR A 73 14.26 -7.60 -4.98
N ARG A 74 13.37 -7.57 -3.97
CA ARG A 74 12.80 -6.33 -3.44
C ARG A 74 13.84 -5.52 -2.67
N ASN A 75 13.85 -4.20 -2.87
CA ASN A 75 14.55 -3.29 -1.98
C ASN A 75 13.81 -3.25 -0.63
N LEU A 76 14.39 -3.87 0.41
CA LEU A 76 13.75 -3.93 1.72
C LEU A 76 13.75 -2.57 2.42
N ARG A 77 12.56 -2.09 2.79
CA ARG A 77 12.35 -0.80 3.44
C ARG A 77 12.01 -0.95 4.91
N ARG A 78 12.72 -1.85 5.62
CA ARG A 78 12.47 -2.20 7.03
C ARG A 78 12.15 -0.99 7.92
N LEU A 79 13.01 0.02 7.92
CA LEU A 79 12.82 1.21 8.77
C LEU A 79 11.66 2.09 8.30
N GLN A 80 11.40 2.15 6.99
CA GLN A 80 10.27 2.90 6.45
C GLN A 80 8.95 2.22 6.86
N TRP A 81 8.84 0.91 6.73
CA TRP A 81 7.64 0.16 7.11
C TRP A 81 7.37 0.26 8.61
N VAL A 82 8.40 0.21 9.45
CA VAL A 82 8.28 0.48 10.89
C VAL A 82 7.80 1.91 11.15
N TRP A 83 8.37 2.90 10.46
CA TRP A 83 7.93 4.30 10.57
C TRP A 83 6.46 4.47 10.15
N GLN A 84 6.02 3.75 9.12
CA GLN A 84 4.64 3.76 8.63
C GLN A 84 3.67 3.03 9.57
N GLY A 85 4.14 2.08 10.38
CA GLY A 85 3.37 1.50 11.46
C GLY A 85 3.52 0.00 11.69
N VAL A 86 4.35 -0.71 10.92
CA VAL A 86 4.60 -2.15 11.16
C VAL A 86 5.38 -2.34 12.45
N ASN A 87 4.99 -3.32 13.28
CA ASN A 87 5.77 -3.70 14.45
C ASN A 87 7.09 -4.36 14.01
N PRO A 88 8.26 -3.92 14.51
CA PRO A 88 9.55 -4.46 14.07
C PRO A 88 9.73 -5.96 14.37
N ILE A 89 9.15 -6.48 15.46
CA ILE A 89 9.25 -7.90 15.80
C ILE A 89 8.41 -8.75 14.84
N GLU A 90 7.20 -8.30 14.53
CA GLU A 90 6.31 -8.98 13.58
C GLU A 90 6.87 -8.92 12.16
N GLN A 91 7.48 -7.79 11.78
CA GLN A 91 8.20 -7.63 10.51
C GLN A 91 9.32 -8.66 10.38
N GLU A 92 10.22 -8.75 11.35
CA GLU A 92 11.33 -9.71 11.25
C GLU A 92 10.84 -11.15 11.30
N ALA A 93 9.74 -11.45 12.01
CA ALA A 93 9.12 -12.78 11.95
C ALA A 93 8.57 -13.12 10.55
N VAL A 94 7.99 -12.15 9.84
CA VAL A 94 7.57 -12.32 8.43
C VAL A 94 8.77 -12.51 7.52
N LEU A 95 9.77 -11.63 7.61
CA LEU A 95 10.97 -11.71 6.76
C LEU A 95 11.77 -12.98 7.01
N ALA A 96 11.82 -13.47 8.25
CA ALA A 96 12.45 -14.75 8.59
C ALA A 96 11.74 -15.92 7.91
N ARG A 97 10.40 -15.98 7.95
CA ARG A 97 9.62 -17.04 7.26
C ARG A 97 9.82 -17.03 5.74
N ILE A 98 9.95 -15.84 5.14
CA ILE A 98 10.26 -15.69 3.72
C ILE A 98 11.68 -16.21 3.42
N ALA A 99 12.66 -15.73 4.18
CA ALA A 99 14.07 -16.06 3.97
C ALA A 99 14.39 -17.54 4.23
N SER A 100 13.79 -18.15 5.26
CA SER A 100 14.08 -19.52 5.67
C SER A 100 13.24 -20.56 4.94
N SER A 101 12.46 -20.19 3.93
CA SER A 101 11.60 -21.16 3.23
C SER A 101 12.43 -22.13 2.40
N ASP A 102 12.08 -23.42 2.48
CA ASP A 102 12.63 -24.48 1.63
C ASP A 102 11.86 -24.66 0.31
N ASN A 103 10.81 -23.85 0.08
CA ASN A 103 10.07 -23.89 -1.19
C ASN A 103 10.91 -23.32 -2.34
N SER A 104 10.68 -23.85 -3.55
CA SER A 104 11.38 -23.41 -4.76
C SER A 104 11.20 -21.92 -5.03
N ARG A 105 12.30 -21.27 -5.36
CA ARG A 105 12.38 -19.87 -5.75
C ARG A 105 12.50 -19.76 -7.26
N THR A 106 12.12 -18.61 -7.81
CA THR A 106 12.46 -18.27 -9.19
C THR A 106 13.97 -18.10 -9.33
N THR A 107 14.58 -17.40 -8.38
CA THR A 107 16.02 -17.15 -8.33
C THR A 107 16.49 -17.47 -6.92
N ASP A 108 17.29 -18.52 -6.77
CA ASP A 108 17.64 -19.08 -5.47
C ASP A 108 18.38 -18.08 -4.58
N GLU A 109 19.15 -17.15 -5.16
CA GLU A 109 19.84 -16.08 -4.45
C GLU A 109 18.90 -14.99 -3.91
N TRP A 110 17.69 -14.86 -4.46
CA TRP A 110 16.70 -13.88 -4.03
C TRP A 110 15.65 -14.51 -3.13
N LEU A 111 15.83 -14.29 -1.84
CA LEU A 111 15.08 -14.92 -0.75
C LEU A 111 13.56 -14.72 -0.86
N ASP A 112 13.09 -13.60 -1.41
CA ASP A 112 11.67 -13.23 -1.55
C ASP A 112 10.98 -13.75 -2.81
N THR A 113 11.63 -14.64 -3.59
CA THR A 113 11.10 -15.11 -4.89
C THR A 113 10.50 -16.52 -4.83
N VAL A 114 10.01 -16.96 -3.67
CA VAL A 114 9.28 -18.24 -3.55
C VAL A 114 8.04 -18.24 -4.45
N MET A 115 7.91 -19.26 -5.28
CA MET A 115 6.88 -19.33 -6.32
C MET A 115 5.50 -19.77 -5.82
N GLY A 116 4.46 -19.10 -6.32
CA GLY A 116 3.06 -19.38 -6.01
C GLY A 116 2.62 -18.89 -4.63
N TYR A 117 1.30 -18.82 -4.41
CA TYR A 117 0.74 -18.32 -3.15
C TYR A 117 0.75 -19.39 -2.06
N ARG A 118 1.87 -19.51 -1.36
CA ARG A 118 2.13 -20.50 -0.30
C ARG A 118 3.11 -19.95 0.74
N SER A 119 3.36 -20.71 1.83
CA SER A 119 4.33 -20.29 2.84
C SER A 119 5.71 -20.01 2.24
N GLY A 120 6.34 -18.93 2.72
CA GLY A 120 7.59 -18.40 2.17
C GLY A 120 7.41 -17.38 1.04
N ASN A 121 6.26 -17.37 0.34
CA ASN A 121 5.98 -16.35 -0.67
C ASN A 121 5.75 -14.98 -0.01
N TRP A 122 6.29 -13.93 -0.64
CA TRP A 122 6.19 -12.55 -0.17
C TRP A 122 4.76 -12.11 0.13
N ALA A 123 3.87 -12.21 -0.87
CA ALA A 123 2.50 -11.75 -0.74
C ALA A 123 1.75 -12.60 0.30
N TYR A 124 2.01 -13.91 0.36
CA TYR A 124 1.40 -14.81 1.33
C TYR A 124 1.75 -14.44 2.78
N GLU A 125 3.04 -14.31 3.10
CA GLU A 125 3.49 -14.10 4.48
C GLU A 125 3.08 -12.71 5.02
N TRP A 126 3.13 -11.67 4.18
CA TRP A 126 2.64 -10.34 4.55
C TRP A 126 1.12 -10.26 4.65
N THR A 127 0.38 -10.93 3.74
CA THR A 127 -1.08 -11.01 3.84
C THR A 127 -1.49 -11.73 5.13
N LYS A 128 -0.78 -12.79 5.51
CA LYS A 128 -1.02 -13.50 6.77
C LYS A 128 -0.89 -12.60 7.99
N LEU A 129 0.11 -11.71 8.03
CA LEU A 129 0.24 -10.72 9.10
C LEU A 129 -0.91 -9.71 9.06
N GLY A 130 -1.32 -9.24 7.89
CA GLY A 130 -2.49 -8.36 7.74
C GLY A 130 -3.78 -9.00 8.26
N MET A 131 -4.00 -10.28 7.98
CA MET A 131 -5.14 -11.05 8.52
C MET A 131 -5.06 -11.21 10.04
N GLN A 132 -3.86 -11.38 10.61
CA GLN A 132 -3.69 -11.42 12.07
C GLN A 132 -4.08 -10.10 12.73
N HIS A 133 -3.70 -8.96 12.14
CA HIS A 133 -4.18 -7.64 12.59
C HIS A 133 -5.70 -7.50 12.47
N GLN A 134 -6.31 -7.93 11.35
CA GLN A 134 -7.78 -7.94 11.22
C GLN A 134 -8.45 -8.78 12.31
N ASN A 135 -7.92 -9.98 12.59
CA ASN A 135 -8.47 -10.83 13.64
C ASN A 135 -8.35 -10.19 15.02
N ARG A 136 -7.19 -9.58 15.36
CA ARG A 136 -7.01 -8.82 16.60
C ARG A 136 -7.96 -7.63 16.70
N SER A 137 -8.31 -7.01 15.58
CA SER A 137 -9.26 -5.88 15.56
C SER A 137 -10.66 -6.27 16.05
N ASN A 138 -11.08 -7.52 15.83
CA ASN A 138 -12.41 -8.03 16.23
C ASN A 138 -12.58 -8.09 17.75
N GLU A 139 -11.48 -8.13 18.51
CA GLU A 139 -11.47 -8.14 19.97
C GLU A 139 -11.41 -6.73 20.57
N LYS A 140 -11.29 -5.70 19.72
CA LYS A 140 -11.10 -4.28 20.09
C LYS A 140 -12.29 -3.43 19.66
N LYS A 141 -12.31 -2.17 20.10
CA LYS A 141 -13.36 -1.19 19.74
C LYS A 141 -12.76 0.20 19.51
N GLY A 142 -13.46 1.02 18.72
CA GLY A 142 -13.09 2.41 18.50
C GLY A 142 -11.67 2.56 17.95
N GLU A 143 -10.89 3.50 18.51
CA GLU A 143 -9.54 3.82 18.01
C GLU A 143 -8.59 2.62 18.01
N GLU A 144 -8.66 1.74 19.01
CA GLU A 144 -7.79 0.57 19.06
C GLU A 144 -8.09 -0.43 17.94
N MET A 145 -9.38 -0.58 17.58
CA MET A 145 -9.79 -1.37 16.42
C MET A 145 -9.32 -0.73 15.12
N ALA A 146 -9.48 0.59 14.98
CA ALA A 146 -9.02 1.33 13.82
C ALA A 146 -7.51 1.18 13.60
N GLU A 147 -6.70 1.24 14.66
CA GLU A 147 -5.24 1.11 14.59
C GLU A 147 -4.78 -0.29 14.17
N GLU A 148 -5.45 -1.34 14.62
CA GLU A 148 -5.20 -2.70 14.09
C GLU A 148 -5.55 -2.77 12.60
N LEU A 149 -6.66 -2.17 12.16
CA LEU A 149 -7.08 -2.18 10.77
C LEU A 149 -6.19 -1.33 9.85
N PHE A 150 -5.66 -0.20 10.32
CA PHE A 150 -4.63 0.57 9.60
C PHE A 150 -3.32 -0.23 9.50
N SER A 151 -2.94 -0.95 10.55
CA SER A 151 -1.79 -1.87 10.52
C SER A 151 -2.00 -3.02 9.55
N ALA A 152 -3.21 -3.59 9.50
CA ALA A 152 -3.60 -4.58 8.50
C ALA A 152 -3.51 -4.04 7.07
N SER A 153 -4.05 -2.83 6.84
CA SER A 153 -3.98 -2.15 5.53
C SER A 153 -2.54 -1.98 5.06
N LEU A 154 -1.65 -1.54 5.94
CA LEU A 154 -0.22 -1.41 5.64
C LEU A 154 0.44 -2.76 5.32
N CYS A 155 0.13 -3.82 6.08
CA CYS A 155 0.65 -5.17 5.80
C CYS A 155 0.18 -5.68 4.43
N PHE A 156 -1.08 -5.45 4.06
CA PHE A 156 -1.59 -5.80 2.73
C PHE A 156 -0.97 -4.96 1.62
N SER A 157 -0.70 -3.68 1.87
CA SER A 157 0.06 -2.85 0.91
C SER A 157 1.46 -3.42 0.69
N ILE A 158 2.17 -3.75 1.77
CA ILE A 158 3.51 -4.36 1.68
C ILE A 158 3.45 -5.73 1.00
N ALA A 159 2.40 -6.53 1.21
CA ALA A 159 2.19 -7.79 0.49
C ALA A 159 2.14 -7.61 -1.03
N GLY A 160 1.64 -6.46 -1.50
CA GLY A 160 1.60 -6.11 -2.92
C GLY A 160 2.84 -5.38 -3.43
N TYR A 161 3.75 -4.90 -2.58
CA TYR A 161 4.96 -4.19 -2.97
C TYR A 161 5.82 -5.02 -3.95
N PRO A 162 6.31 -4.47 -5.08
CA PRO A 162 6.29 -3.05 -5.49
C PRO A 162 5.13 -2.66 -6.42
N HIS A 163 4.02 -3.41 -6.38
CA HIS A 163 2.77 -3.17 -7.12
C HIS A 163 2.99 -3.18 -8.63
N LEU A 164 3.66 -4.22 -9.15
CA LEU A 164 3.80 -4.38 -10.59
C LEU A 164 2.44 -4.63 -11.24
N LYS A 165 2.21 -3.99 -12.38
CA LYS A 165 1.03 -4.25 -13.21
C LYS A 165 1.06 -5.71 -13.64
N ASN A 166 -0.10 -6.36 -13.63
CA ASN A 166 -0.29 -7.80 -13.90
C ASN A 166 0.26 -8.75 -12.83
N ASP A 167 0.76 -8.26 -11.70
CA ASP A 167 0.95 -9.10 -10.53
C ASP A 167 -0.41 -9.41 -9.89
N ASN A 168 -0.89 -10.64 -10.12
CA ASN A 168 -2.20 -11.07 -9.62
C ASN A 168 -2.24 -11.05 -8.09
N LEU A 169 -1.16 -11.43 -7.40
CA LEU A 169 -1.13 -11.47 -5.94
C LEU A 169 -1.11 -10.05 -5.37
N ALA A 170 -0.32 -9.15 -5.97
CA ALA A 170 -0.31 -7.75 -5.57
C ALA A 170 -1.65 -7.05 -5.82
N ALA A 171 -2.35 -7.39 -6.91
CA ALA A 171 -3.69 -6.84 -7.17
C ALA A 171 -4.70 -7.24 -6.08
N GLN A 172 -4.71 -8.51 -5.66
CA GLN A 172 -5.56 -8.95 -4.55
C GLN A 172 -5.15 -8.31 -3.21
N ALA A 173 -3.84 -8.20 -2.96
CA ALA A 173 -3.32 -7.53 -1.78
C ALA A 173 -3.73 -6.05 -1.72
N GLN A 174 -3.73 -5.34 -2.86
CA GLN A 174 -4.21 -3.97 -2.95
C GLN A 174 -5.72 -3.85 -2.67
N VAL A 175 -6.54 -4.82 -3.09
CA VAL A 175 -7.97 -4.86 -2.73
C VAL A 175 -8.14 -4.97 -1.22
N LEU A 176 -7.38 -5.87 -0.57
CA LEU A 176 -7.40 -6.03 0.89
C LEU A 176 -6.90 -4.77 1.61
N ALA A 177 -5.85 -4.13 1.11
CA ALA A 177 -5.30 -2.89 1.68
C ALA A 177 -6.36 -1.79 1.72
N ASN A 178 -7.06 -1.57 0.60
CA ASN A 178 -8.14 -0.57 0.50
C ASN A 178 -9.35 -0.94 1.35
N ALA A 179 -9.73 -2.22 1.41
CA ALA A 179 -10.84 -2.68 2.23
C ALA A 179 -10.55 -2.48 3.73
N ALA A 180 -9.36 -2.87 4.18
CA ALA A 180 -8.92 -2.66 5.56
C ALA A 180 -8.84 -1.17 5.92
N TYR A 181 -8.33 -0.32 5.02
CA TYR A 181 -8.32 1.13 5.22
C TYR A 181 -9.75 1.68 5.35
N SER A 182 -10.65 1.26 4.46
CA SER A 182 -12.06 1.68 4.46
C SER A 182 -12.84 1.19 5.68
N GLU A 183 -12.42 0.08 6.28
CA GLU A 183 -12.98 -0.37 7.55
C GLU A 183 -12.39 0.42 8.72
N ALA A 184 -11.07 0.65 8.74
CA ALA A 184 -10.39 1.42 9.79
C ALA A 184 -11.00 2.82 9.99
N ILE A 185 -11.32 3.50 8.88
CA ILE A 185 -11.90 4.86 8.91
C ILE A 185 -13.27 4.93 9.60
N LYS A 186 -13.99 3.82 9.74
CA LYS A 186 -15.29 3.76 10.42
C LYS A 186 -15.15 3.77 11.94
N HIS A 187 -13.97 3.40 12.45
CA HIS A 187 -13.72 3.17 13.87
C HIS A 187 -12.80 4.21 14.52
N THR A 188 -12.03 4.96 13.72
CA THR A 188 -11.21 6.07 14.23
C THR A 188 -12.07 7.28 14.59
N LYS A 189 -11.63 8.06 15.57
CA LYS A 189 -12.23 9.36 15.93
C LYS A 189 -11.95 10.46 14.91
N LEU A 190 -10.96 10.27 14.04
CA LEU A 190 -10.61 11.21 12.98
C LEU A 190 -11.56 11.04 11.79
N ILE A 191 -11.69 12.07 10.97
CA ILE A 191 -12.63 12.07 9.86
C ILE A 191 -11.86 11.80 8.58
N VAL A 192 -12.16 10.70 7.90
CA VAL A 192 -11.61 10.41 6.57
C VAL A 192 -12.74 10.31 5.56
N LYS A 193 -12.66 11.09 4.50
CA LYS A 193 -13.64 11.13 3.41
C LYS A 193 -12.95 10.74 2.12
N GLN A 194 -13.47 9.71 1.44
CA GLN A 194 -13.06 9.40 0.08
C GLN A 194 -13.76 10.37 -0.88
N ILE A 195 -12.99 11.07 -1.70
CA ILE A 195 -13.47 12.06 -2.65
C ILE A 195 -13.17 11.54 -4.06
N ASP A 196 -14.21 11.54 -4.90
CA ASP A 196 -14.12 11.22 -6.32
C ASP A 196 -14.11 12.53 -7.12
N ILE A 197 -12.97 12.86 -7.74
CA ILE A 197 -12.79 14.09 -8.52
C ILE A 197 -12.84 13.75 -10.02
N PRO A 198 -13.80 14.29 -10.80
CA PRO A 198 -13.86 14.02 -12.23
C PRO A 198 -12.63 14.56 -12.98
N TYR A 199 -12.00 13.72 -13.80
CA TYR A 199 -10.88 14.12 -14.66
C TYR A 199 -10.80 13.19 -15.88
N GLN A 200 -10.78 13.75 -17.09
CA GLN A 200 -10.65 13.00 -18.35
C GLN A 200 -11.55 11.75 -18.44
N ASN A 201 -12.87 11.92 -18.23
CA ASN A 201 -13.89 10.86 -18.26
C ASN A 201 -13.74 9.75 -17.21
N LYS A 202 -12.88 9.94 -16.21
CA LYS A 202 -12.66 9.03 -15.09
C LYS A 202 -12.68 9.81 -13.78
N LYS A 203 -12.40 9.13 -12.66
CA LYS A 203 -12.50 9.71 -11.30
C LYS A 203 -11.22 9.50 -10.53
N ILE A 204 -10.58 10.59 -10.11
CA ILE A 204 -9.43 10.55 -9.22
C ILE A 204 -9.98 10.25 -7.83
N LYS A 205 -9.57 9.13 -7.25
CA LYS A 205 -9.94 8.77 -5.88
C LYS A 205 -8.88 9.32 -4.93
N ALA A 206 -9.28 10.24 -4.06
CA ALA A 206 -8.42 10.83 -3.05
C ALA A 206 -9.00 10.60 -1.65
N ASN A 207 -8.16 10.44 -0.63
CA ASN A 207 -8.60 10.35 0.76
C ASN A 207 -8.32 11.67 1.47
N LEU A 208 -9.38 12.39 1.86
CA LEU A 208 -9.31 13.60 2.65
C LEU A 208 -9.41 13.27 4.14
N HIS A 209 -8.33 13.49 4.87
CA HIS A 209 -8.22 13.30 6.30
C HIS A 209 -8.36 14.64 7.00
N LEU A 210 -9.23 14.70 7.99
CA LEU A 210 -9.64 15.87 8.73
C LEU A 210 -9.67 15.53 10.21
N THR A 211 -9.32 16.49 11.06
CA THR A 211 -9.49 16.32 12.51
C THR A 211 -10.93 16.62 12.95
N LYS A 212 -11.63 17.47 12.19
CA LYS A 212 -12.99 17.96 12.45
C LYS A 212 -13.55 18.72 11.25
N THR A 213 -14.86 18.93 11.21
CA THR A 213 -15.57 19.63 10.12
C THR A 213 -16.28 20.91 10.57
N ASP A 214 -15.90 21.47 11.73
CA ASP A 214 -16.45 22.71 12.28
C ASP A 214 -16.07 23.95 11.45
N LYS A 215 -14.85 23.94 10.88
CA LYS A 215 -14.33 24.99 10.01
C LYS A 215 -13.40 24.42 8.94
N PRO A 216 -13.26 25.09 7.78
CA PRO A 216 -12.29 24.72 6.76
C PRO A 216 -10.86 24.65 7.33
N GLN A 217 -10.14 23.57 7.05
CA GLN A 217 -8.77 23.35 7.53
C GLN A 217 -7.76 23.70 6.44
N PRO A 218 -6.56 24.23 6.77
CA PRO A 218 -5.44 24.22 5.84
C PRO A 218 -5.17 22.78 5.40
N VAL A 219 -4.82 22.57 4.13
CA VAL A 219 -4.70 21.22 3.56
C VAL A 219 -3.35 21.02 2.90
N VAL A 220 -2.80 19.81 3.04
CA VAL A 220 -1.62 19.36 2.30
C VAL A 220 -2.04 18.25 1.34
N ILE A 221 -1.76 18.44 0.06
CA ILE A 221 -1.89 17.37 -0.94
C ILE A 221 -0.64 16.50 -0.85
N VAL A 222 -0.81 15.19 -0.68
CA VAL A 222 0.29 14.25 -0.41
C VAL A 222 0.32 13.12 -1.42
N SER A 223 1.51 12.85 -1.95
CA SER A 223 1.76 11.68 -2.79
C SER A 223 3.08 11.00 -2.49
N ALA A 224 3.07 9.68 -2.51
CA ALA A 224 4.24 8.85 -2.35
C ALA A 224 4.95 8.57 -3.69
N GLY A 225 5.86 7.59 -3.69
CA GLY A 225 6.59 7.16 -4.89
C GLY A 225 5.78 6.26 -5.82
N LEU A 226 6.43 5.78 -6.88
CA LEU A 226 5.85 4.89 -7.89
C LEU A 226 5.65 3.44 -7.41
N ASP A 227 5.87 3.14 -6.14
CA ASP A 227 5.79 1.79 -5.56
C ASP A 227 5.18 1.82 -4.15
N SER A 228 4.31 2.80 -3.91
CA SER A 228 3.56 2.96 -2.66
C SER A 228 2.13 3.36 -2.99
N LEU A 229 1.19 3.00 -2.12
CA LEU A 229 -0.20 3.36 -2.25
C LEU A 229 -0.49 4.63 -1.43
N GLN A 230 -1.49 5.41 -1.85
CA GLN A 230 -1.92 6.60 -1.12
C GLN A 230 -2.38 6.29 0.33
N THR A 231 -2.74 5.05 0.63
CA THR A 231 -3.16 4.56 1.96
C THR A 231 -1.99 4.31 2.93
N ASP A 232 -0.74 4.33 2.46
CA ASP A 232 0.44 3.97 3.27
C ASP A 232 0.92 5.09 4.22
N MET A 233 0.17 6.19 4.28
CA MET A 233 0.59 7.45 4.92
C MET A 233 -0.29 7.84 6.12
N TRP A 234 -1.06 6.91 6.69
CA TRP A 234 -1.91 7.18 7.86
C TRP A 234 -1.16 7.90 8.99
N ARG A 235 0.03 7.41 9.35
CA ARG A 235 0.84 8.01 10.42
C ARG A 235 1.34 9.41 10.13
N LEU A 236 1.54 9.77 8.85
CA LEU A 236 1.87 11.16 8.49
C LEU A 236 0.76 12.10 8.96
N PHE A 237 -0.50 11.73 8.71
CA PHE A 237 -1.63 12.51 9.20
C PHE A 237 -1.75 12.43 10.71
N ARG A 238 -1.90 11.22 11.26
CA ARG A 238 -2.20 11.01 12.68
C ARG A 238 -1.16 11.62 13.63
N ASP A 239 0.12 11.43 13.34
CA ASP A 239 1.20 11.79 14.26
C ASP A 239 1.73 13.22 14.06
N TYR A 240 1.56 13.80 12.86
CA TYR A 240 2.19 15.08 12.51
C TYR A 240 1.21 16.18 12.09
N LEU A 241 0.28 15.89 11.17
CA LEU A 241 -0.62 16.91 10.61
C LEU A 241 -1.86 17.14 11.49
N ALA A 242 -2.47 16.07 11.98
CA ALA A 242 -3.66 16.11 12.84
C ALA A 242 -3.42 16.92 14.13
N PRO A 243 -2.31 16.77 14.88
CA PRO A 243 -2.03 17.60 16.06
C PRO A 243 -1.94 19.10 15.76
N LYS A 244 -1.72 19.47 14.49
CA LYS A 244 -1.64 20.86 14.01
C LYS A 244 -2.93 21.33 13.31
N ASN A 245 -3.99 20.52 13.30
CA ASN A 245 -5.24 20.79 12.58
C ASN A 245 -5.01 21.11 11.09
N ILE A 246 -4.12 20.33 10.46
CA ILE A 246 -3.84 20.37 9.02
C ILE A 246 -4.44 19.12 8.39
N ALA A 247 -5.30 19.32 7.39
CA ALA A 247 -5.90 18.24 6.61
C ALA A 247 -4.87 17.59 5.68
N MET A 248 -5.02 16.29 5.43
CA MET A 248 -4.20 15.55 4.48
C MET A 248 -5.06 15.02 3.34
N LEU A 249 -4.76 15.39 2.10
CA LEU A 249 -5.43 14.87 0.91
C LEU A 249 -4.47 13.99 0.14
N THR A 250 -4.63 12.67 0.23
CA THR A 250 -3.72 11.73 -0.44
C THR A 250 -4.16 11.46 -1.86
N VAL A 251 -3.21 11.38 -2.79
CA VAL A 251 -3.45 11.11 -4.21
C VAL A 251 -2.40 10.12 -4.72
N ASP A 252 -2.82 9.09 -5.44
CA ASP A 252 -1.88 8.21 -6.16
C ASP A 252 -1.33 8.92 -7.41
N MET A 253 -0.03 8.76 -7.67
CA MET A 253 0.58 9.16 -8.94
C MET A 253 -0.12 8.46 -10.13
N PRO A 254 -0.09 9.04 -11.35
CA PRO A 254 -0.51 8.31 -12.54
C PRO A 254 0.17 6.94 -12.62
N SER A 255 -0.54 5.92 -13.12
CA SER A 255 -0.10 4.52 -13.33
C SER A 255 0.01 3.62 -12.08
N ILE A 256 -0.34 4.09 -10.88
CA ILE A 256 -0.37 3.28 -9.65
C ILE A 256 -1.69 3.44 -8.89
N GLY A 257 -2.04 2.45 -8.06
CA GLY A 257 -3.10 2.58 -7.08
C GLY A 257 -4.47 2.75 -7.72
N HIS A 258 -5.27 3.68 -7.21
CA HIS A 258 -6.53 4.07 -7.83
C HIS A 258 -6.35 4.83 -9.15
N SER A 259 -5.15 5.37 -9.40
CA SER A 259 -4.77 6.11 -10.60
C SER A 259 -4.13 5.24 -11.69
N ALA A 260 -4.15 3.91 -11.55
CA ALA A 260 -3.49 2.95 -12.45
C ALA A 260 -3.97 3.01 -13.91
N HIS A 261 -5.11 3.64 -14.16
CA HIS A 261 -5.73 3.74 -15.47
C HIS A 261 -5.39 5.04 -16.23
N TRP A 262 -4.60 5.94 -15.64
CA TRP A 262 -3.93 7.02 -16.35
C TRP A 262 -2.46 6.65 -16.58
N PRO A 263 -1.93 6.86 -17.80
CA PRO A 263 -0.53 6.62 -18.07
C PRO A 263 0.34 7.64 -17.34
N LEU A 264 1.57 7.23 -16.99
CA LEU A 264 2.58 8.17 -16.56
C LEU A 264 3.20 8.84 -17.79
N THR A 265 3.02 10.16 -17.91
CA THR A 265 3.56 11.00 -18.98
C THR A 265 4.51 12.06 -18.39
N GLU A 266 5.09 12.90 -19.25
CA GLU A 266 5.87 14.06 -18.83
C GLU A 266 5.06 15.05 -17.96
N ASP A 267 3.73 15.10 -18.17
CA ASP A 267 2.80 15.83 -17.32
C ASP A 267 2.41 15.01 -16.08
N SER A 268 3.41 14.61 -15.31
CA SER A 268 3.27 13.74 -14.15
C SER A 268 2.48 14.35 -12.97
N SER A 269 2.25 15.66 -12.98
CA SER A 269 1.48 16.40 -11.96
C SER A 269 0.02 16.64 -12.34
N CYS A 270 -0.46 16.11 -13.47
CA CYS A 270 -1.78 16.41 -14.02
C CYS A 270 -2.93 16.09 -13.06
N LEU A 271 -2.87 14.94 -12.38
CA LEU A 271 -3.89 14.54 -11.42
C LEU A 271 -3.91 15.45 -10.20
N HIS A 272 -2.73 15.86 -9.71
CA HIS A 272 -2.61 16.79 -8.58
C HIS A 272 -3.10 18.18 -8.94
N GLN A 273 -2.88 18.64 -10.17
CA GLN A 273 -3.42 19.90 -10.65
C GLN A 273 -4.95 19.87 -10.72
N ALA A 274 -5.53 18.76 -11.20
CA ALA A 274 -6.98 18.56 -11.19
C ALA A 274 -7.54 18.57 -9.75
N VAL A 275 -6.89 17.85 -8.83
CA VAL A 275 -7.25 17.83 -7.40
C VAL A 275 -7.17 19.24 -6.78
N LEU A 276 -6.09 19.97 -7.05
CA LEU A 276 -5.89 21.35 -6.58
C LEU A 276 -7.02 22.27 -7.05
N ASN A 277 -7.43 22.13 -8.31
CA ASN A 277 -8.49 22.93 -8.91
C ASN A 277 -9.90 22.59 -8.37
N GLU A 278 -10.08 21.41 -7.78
CA GLU A 278 -11.33 21.00 -7.16
C GLU A 278 -11.47 21.49 -5.70
N LEU A 279 -10.37 21.88 -5.04
CA LEU A 279 -10.41 22.31 -3.63
C LEU A 279 -11.44 23.40 -3.31
N PRO A 280 -11.72 24.41 -4.17
CA PRO A 280 -12.78 25.39 -3.91
C PRO A 280 -14.18 24.78 -3.73
N ASN A 281 -14.44 23.60 -4.30
CA ASN A 281 -15.71 22.89 -4.19
C ASN A 281 -15.76 21.94 -2.97
N ILE A 282 -14.66 21.83 -2.21
CA ILE A 282 -14.56 20.94 -1.05
C ILE A 282 -14.67 21.80 0.22
N PRO A 283 -15.85 21.86 0.87
CA PRO A 283 -16.13 22.85 1.92
C PRO A 283 -15.34 22.63 3.22
N TRP A 284 -14.69 21.47 3.38
CA TRP A 284 -13.94 21.12 4.59
C TRP A 284 -12.50 21.65 4.59
N VAL A 285 -12.03 22.23 3.48
CA VAL A 285 -10.65 22.71 3.35
C VAL A 285 -10.60 24.19 2.95
N ASP A 286 -9.61 24.89 3.48
CA ASP A 286 -9.30 26.27 3.12
C ASP A 286 -8.40 26.26 1.87
N HIS A 287 -9.01 26.43 0.70
CA HIS A 287 -8.28 26.42 -0.59
C HIS A 287 -7.33 27.62 -0.76
N HIS A 288 -7.31 28.59 0.15
CA HIS A 288 -6.29 29.63 0.20
C HIS A 288 -5.03 29.23 1.00
N LYS A 289 -5.07 28.08 1.71
CA LYS A 289 -3.97 27.56 2.53
C LYS A 289 -3.62 26.13 2.12
N VAL A 290 -3.08 25.99 0.92
CA VAL A 290 -2.72 24.70 0.33
C VAL A 290 -1.21 24.50 0.36
N GLY A 291 -0.76 23.40 0.96
CA GLY A 291 0.61 22.90 0.87
C GLY A 291 0.71 21.64 0.03
N LEU A 292 1.92 21.28 -0.38
CA LEU A 292 2.24 20.03 -1.05
C LEU A 292 3.29 19.25 -0.27
N PHE A 293 3.16 17.92 -0.24
CA PHE A 293 4.21 17.05 0.28
C PHE A 293 4.36 15.80 -0.62
N GLY A 294 5.50 15.69 -1.29
CA GLY A 294 5.82 14.54 -2.11
C GLY A 294 7.00 13.73 -1.57
N PHE A 295 6.82 12.40 -1.50
CA PHE A 295 7.91 11.46 -1.25
C PHE A 295 8.37 10.84 -2.57
N ARG A 296 9.69 10.68 -2.73
CA ARG A 296 10.28 10.03 -3.91
C ARG A 296 9.74 10.68 -5.19
N PHE A 297 9.24 9.91 -6.15
CA PHE A 297 8.72 10.45 -7.41
C PHE A 297 7.48 11.35 -7.23
N GLY A 298 6.70 11.21 -6.17
CA GLY A 298 5.65 12.16 -5.82
C GLY A 298 6.21 13.56 -5.56
N GLY A 299 7.44 13.67 -5.05
CA GLY A 299 8.16 14.93 -4.89
C GLY A 299 8.42 15.66 -6.21
N ASN A 300 8.72 14.93 -7.29
CA ASN A 300 8.85 15.54 -8.63
C ASN A 300 7.53 16.19 -9.07
N ALA A 301 6.40 15.49 -8.90
CA ALA A 301 5.10 16.03 -9.24
C ALA A 301 4.74 17.26 -8.39
N MET A 302 5.04 17.24 -7.09
CA MET A 302 4.80 18.39 -6.20
C MET A 302 5.67 19.59 -6.59
N VAL A 303 6.96 19.38 -6.88
CA VAL A 303 7.85 20.45 -7.33
C VAL A 303 7.36 21.03 -8.65
N ARG A 304 7.01 20.19 -9.63
CA ARG A 304 6.46 20.65 -10.92
C ARG A 304 5.19 21.46 -10.73
N LEU A 305 4.23 20.97 -9.94
CA LEU A 305 2.98 21.69 -9.65
C LEU A 305 3.23 23.04 -8.96
N SER A 306 4.25 23.13 -8.11
CA SER A 306 4.64 24.38 -7.44
C SER A 306 5.05 25.48 -8.42
N PHE A 307 5.68 25.12 -9.54
CA PHE A 307 6.00 26.08 -10.60
C PHE A 307 4.79 26.46 -11.46
N LEU A 308 3.83 25.54 -11.65
CA LEU A 308 2.63 25.77 -12.46
C LEU A 308 1.58 26.62 -11.74
N GLU A 309 1.40 26.43 -10.43
CA GLU A 309 0.26 26.98 -9.66
C GLU A 309 0.72 27.88 -8.50
N GLN A 310 1.71 28.74 -8.77
CA GLN A 310 2.43 29.57 -7.77
C GLN A 310 1.50 30.42 -6.89
N HIS A 311 0.34 30.83 -7.40
CA HIS A 311 -0.60 31.66 -6.64
C HIS A 311 -1.47 30.85 -5.66
N LYS A 312 -1.77 29.59 -5.98
CA LYS A 312 -2.63 28.72 -5.16
C LYS A 312 -1.87 28.06 -4.02
N LEU A 313 -0.58 27.78 -4.22
CA LEU A 313 0.25 27.00 -3.29
C LEU A 313 1.04 27.89 -2.34
N LYS A 314 1.15 27.48 -1.08
CA LYS A 314 1.82 28.24 0.00
C LYS A 314 3.10 27.59 0.50
N ALA A 315 3.25 26.28 0.29
CA ALA A 315 4.45 25.54 0.65
C ALA A 315 4.55 24.24 -0.17
N CYS A 316 5.77 23.78 -0.38
CA CYS A 316 6.05 22.49 -0.99
C CYS A 316 7.21 21.81 -0.25
N ILE A 317 7.01 20.55 0.13
CA ILE A 317 8.02 19.69 0.76
C ILE A 317 8.27 18.51 -0.18
N SER A 318 9.54 18.25 -0.47
CA SER A 318 9.96 17.14 -1.30
C SER A 318 11.02 16.33 -0.55
N LEU A 319 10.76 15.04 -0.30
CA LEU A 319 11.67 14.17 0.45
C LEU A 319 12.15 12.99 -0.41
N GLY A 320 13.46 12.93 -0.64
CA GLY A 320 14.11 11.85 -1.38
C GLY A 320 13.67 11.77 -2.84
N ALA A 321 13.25 12.88 -3.42
CA ALA A 321 12.74 12.93 -4.79
C ALA A 321 13.87 12.84 -5.82
N PRO A 322 13.74 11.99 -6.86
CA PRO A 322 14.71 11.92 -7.93
C PRO A 322 14.56 13.12 -8.88
N ILE A 323 15.03 14.32 -8.50
CA ILE A 323 14.75 15.54 -9.27
C ILE A 323 15.35 15.53 -10.67
N HIS A 324 16.62 15.13 -10.80
CA HIS A 324 17.35 15.28 -12.07
C HIS A 324 18.44 14.21 -12.27
N ASP A 325 19.42 14.13 -11.37
CA ASP A 325 20.68 13.39 -11.57
C ASP A 325 20.48 11.92 -12.02
N ILE A 326 19.63 11.15 -11.35
CA ILE A 326 19.39 9.75 -11.72
C ILE A 326 18.71 9.60 -13.09
N PHE A 327 17.94 10.59 -13.54
CA PHE A 327 17.21 10.51 -14.81
C PHE A 327 18.03 10.90 -16.02
N VAL A 328 19.07 11.73 -15.86
CA VAL A 328 19.91 12.17 -16.98
C VAL A 328 21.19 11.35 -17.16
N HIS A 329 21.48 10.43 -16.25
CA HIS A 329 22.63 9.53 -16.35
C HIS A 329 22.18 8.11 -16.69
N ALA A 330 22.19 7.79 -17.98
CA ALA A 330 21.83 6.47 -18.49
C ALA A 330 22.57 5.34 -17.76
N ASP A 331 23.87 5.50 -17.49
CA ASP A 331 24.68 4.49 -16.80
C ASP A 331 24.17 4.22 -15.38
N LYS A 332 23.72 5.25 -14.65
CA LYS A 332 23.12 5.08 -13.32
C LYS A 332 21.79 4.33 -13.39
N LEU A 333 20.94 4.64 -14.39
CA LEU A 333 19.69 3.92 -14.62
C LEU A 333 19.96 2.45 -14.95
N LYS A 334 20.90 2.17 -15.87
CA LYS A 334 21.31 0.82 -16.24
C LYS A 334 21.80 0.02 -15.04
N GLN A 335 22.43 0.65 -14.06
CA GLN A 335 22.94 0.00 -12.85
C GLN A 335 21.88 -0.26 -11.76
N MET A 336 20.67 0.31 -11.85
CA MET A 336 19.64 0.15 -10.82
C MET A 336 19.26 -1.32 -10.58
N PRO A 337 19.00 -1.75 -9.33
CA PRO A 337 18.45 -3.08 -9.05
C PRO A 337 17.22 -3.40 -9.91
N LYS A 338 17.06 -4.68 -10.29
CA LYS A 338 16.01 -5.16 -11.19
C LYS A 338 14.61 -4.67 -10.77
N MET A 339 14.29 -4.69 -9.48
CA MET A 339 12.99 -4.23 -8.97
C MET A 339 12.67 -2.78 -9.39
N HIS A 340 13.64 -1.86 -9.39
CA HIS A 340 13.39 -0.48 -9.82
C HIS A 340 13.14 -0.38 -11.33
N LEU A 341 13.86 -1.17 -12.14
CA LEU A 341 13.63 -1.26 -13.58
C LEU A 341 12.26 -1.85 -13.89
N ASP A 342 11.84 -2.87 -13.14
CA ASP A 342 10.50 -3.49 -13.25
C ASP A 342 9.39 -2.49 -12.91
N VAL A 343 9.57 -1.69 -11.84
CA VAL A 343 8.62 -0.61 -11.49
C VAL A 343 8.54 0.40 -12.63
N LEU A 344 9.66 0.90 -13.15
CA LEU A 344 9.64 1.86 -14.27
C LEU A 344 8.95 1.28 -15.50
N ALA A 345 9.30 0.06 -15.90
CA ALA A 345 8.67 -0.64 -17.02
C ALA A 345 7.15 -0.78 -16.82
N SER A 346 6.73 -1.17 -15.63
CA SER A 346 5.32 -1.33 -15.27
C SER A 346 4.56 0.00 -15.34
N ARG A 347 5.14 1.10 -14.85
CA ARG A 347 4.49 2.42 -14.80
C ARG A 347 4.42 3.09 -16.17
N LEU A 348 5.45 2.89 -16.99
CA LEU A 348 5.49 3.33 -18.38
C LEU A 348 4.69 2.42 -19.33
N GLY A 349 4.16 1.29 -18.84
CA GLY A 349 3.35 0.36 -19.64
C GLY A 349 4.13 -0.33 -20.75
N LYS A 350 5.44 -0.57 -20.56
CA LYS A 350 6.29 -1.26 -21.55
C LYS A 350 5.97 -2.76 -21.54
N GLY A 351 5.72 -3.33 -22.73
CA GLY A 351 5.42 -4.75 -22.89
C GLY A 351 6.66 -5.65 -22.81
N ALA A 352 7.72 -5.29 -23.54
CA ALA A 352 9.05 -5.88 -23.45
C ALA A 352 10.08 -4.77 -23.22
N VAL A 353 11.02 -5.00 -22.32
CA VAL A 353 11.97 -3.99 -21.85
C VAL A 353 13.34 -4.18 -22.50
N ASP A 354 13.78 -3.15 -23.22
CA ASP A 354 15.19 -2.93 -23.52
C ASP A 354 15.73 -1.88 -22.54
N ILE A 355 16.65 -2.28 -21.67
CA ILE A 355 17.24 -1.42 -20.63
C ILE A 355 17.99 -0.25 -21.27
N ASN A 356 18.64 -0.44 -22.42
CA ASN A 356 19.35 0.65 -23.10
C ASN A 356 18.36 1.71 -23.57
N SER A 357 17.28 1.29 -24.22
CA SER A 357 16.19 2.19 -24.62
C SER A 357 15.53 2.86 -23.42
N LEU A 358 15.28 2.13 -22.32
CA LEU A 358 14.69 2.68 -21.10
C LEU A 358 15.59 3.73 -20.43
N SER A 359 16.92 3.56 -20.52
CA SER A 359 17.91 4.46 -19.91
C SER A 359 18.28 5.69 -20.76
N GLY A 360 17.95 5.68 -22.05
CA GLY A 360 18.30 6.74 -23.00
C GLY A 360 17.17 7.72 -23.32
N GLN A 361 16.01 7.56 -22.67
CA GLN A 361 14.89 8.50 -22.69
C GLN A 361 15.11 9.55 -21.59
#